data_AF-A0A537X122-F1
#
_entry.id   AF-A0A537X122-F1
#
_cell.length_a   1.000
_cell.length_b   1.000
_cell.length_c   1.000
_cell.angle_alpha   90.00
_cell.angle_beta   90.00
_cell.angle_gamma   90.00
#
_symmetry.space_group_name_H-M   'P 1'
#
loop_
_entity.id
_entity.type
_entity.pdbx_description
1 polymer ?
#
loop_
_entity_poly.entity_id
_entity_poly.type
_entity_poly.pdbx_seq_one_letter_code
_entity_poly.pdbx_strand_id
1 'polypeptide(L)'
;MHQIVKFTAALLACACVPVLAWAQVGDGCTYHPGVARWPIKTSVPAGSQPANAVAIPLQRFISLPNLIIPHDQIGYFQDKRIPAHPSFPYQEGQIVSTIGFLQWAKCEVDDNDYHLQLSLTAAGQGGCLIVEVPDSRFADPALAASVQAVRQFVRQNFFAGAVPHGRPHVSARVEVVGQLFFDAPHLTQVAREGPGGGRGSGQCAAKTLWEIHPILAMHLVSPPHPLPGPH
;
A
#
# COMPACT_ATOMS: atom_id res chain seq x y z
N MET A 1 -30.12 59.96 -43.88
CA MET A 1 -29.31 59.47 -42.73
C MET A 1 -30.20 58.70 -41.77
N HIS A 2 -30.49 57.41 -41.98
CA HIS A 2 -31.09 56.54 -40.97
C HIS A 2 -30.42 55.15 -41.13
N GLN A 3 -29.52 54.78 -40.24
CA GLN A 3 -28.92 53.44 -40.18
C GLN A 3 -29.69 52.59 -39.17
N ILE A 4 -30.14 51.42 -39.61
CA ILE A 4 -30.73 50.37 -38.78
C ILE A 4 -29.58 49.50 -38.28
N VAL A 5 -29.34 49.49 -36.97
CA VAL A 5 -28.38 48.59 -36.32
C VAL A 5 -29.13 47.30 -35.95
N LYS A 6 -28.72 46.18 -36.55
CA LYS A 6 -29.18 44.84 -36.16
C LYS A 6 -28.27 44.32 -35.04
N PHE A 7 -28.85 44.02 -33.88
CA PHE A 7 -28.18 43.30 -32.81
C PHE A 7 -28.27 41.79 -33.08
N THR A 8 -27.12 41.15 -33.30
CA THR A 8 -26.98 39.68 -33.26
C THR A 8 -26.58 39.28 -31.84
N ALA A 9 -27.47 38.58 -31.14
CA ALA A 9 -27.18 37.95 -29.86
C ALA A 9 -26.35 36.67 -30.09
N ALA A 10 -25.13 36.63 -29.55
CA ALA A 10 -24.32 35.42 -29.50
C ALA A 10 -24.71 34.61 -28.24
N LEU A 11 -25.28 33.42 -28.44
CA LEU A 11 -25.48 32.44 -27.37
C LEU A 11 -24.12 31.83 -26.98
N LEU A 12 -23.69 32.07 -25.74
CA LEU A 12 -22.58 31.33 -25.11
C LEU A 12 -23.09 29.93 -24.75
N ALA A 13 -22.64 28.90 -25.48
CA ALA A 13 -22.84 27.52 -25.11
C ALA A 13 -21.89 27.18 -23.95
N CYS A 14 -22.42 27.13 -22.73
CA CYS A 14 -21.71 26.67 -21.55
C CYS A 14 -21.56 25.14 -21.63
N ALA A 15 -20.40 24.68 -22.07
CA ALA A 15 -20.06 23.25 -22.10
C ALA A 15 -19.91 22.74 -20.66
N CYS A 16 -20.98 22.16 -20.11
CA CYS A 16 -20.91 21.37 -18.89
C CYS A 16 -20.04 20.12 -19.17
N VAL A 17 -18.79 20.14 -18.73
CA VAL A 17 -17.96 18.94 -18.68
C VAL A 17 -18.63 17.96 -17.70
N PRO A 18 -19.03 16.75 -18.13
CA PRO A 18 -19.58 15.79 -17.20
C PRO A 18 -18.48 15.35 -16.24
N VAL A 19 -18.62 15.71 -14.96
CA VAL A 19 -17.86 15.09 -13.87
C VAL A 19 -18.32 13.64 -13.84
N LEU A 20 -17.47 12.73 -14.34
CA LEU A 20 -17.68 11.29 -14.22
C LEU A 20 -17.68 10.95 -12.72
N ALA A 21 -18.89 10.81 -12.16
CA ALA A 21 -19.08 10.28 -10.82
C ALA A 21 -18.71 8.80 -10.87
N TRP A 22 -17.54 8.47 -10.34
CA TRP A 22 -17.13 7.08 -10.13
C TRP A 22 -18.07 6.47 -9.10
N ALA A 23 -18.93 5.54 -9.53
CA ALA A 23 -19.71 4.73 -8.62
C ALA A 23 -18.73 4.02 -7.67
N GLN A 24 -18.91 4.24 -6.36
CA GLN A 24 -18.18 3.53 -5.31
C GLN A 24 -18.62 2.07 -5.35
N VAL A 25 -17.97 1.25 -6.17
CA VAL A 25 -18.14 -0.20 -6.11
C VAL A 25 -17.65 -0.62 -4.73
N GLY A 26 -18.58 -0.98 -3.85
CA GLY A 26 -18.29 -1.39 -2.47
C GLY A 26 -17.11 -2.34 -2.45
N ASP A 27 -16.18 -2.12 -1.52
CA ASP A 27 -14.85 -2.73 -1.53
C ASP A 27 -14.83 -4.24 -1.28
N GLY A 28 -16.00 -4.90 -1.19
CA GLY A 28 -16.23 -6.35 -1.19
C GLY A 28 -15.51 -7.16 -0.10
N CYS A 29 -14.77 -6.49 0.76
CA CYS A 29 -14.13 -7.03 1.95
C CYS A 29 -15.08 -7.05 3.16
N THR A 30 -14.66 -7.75 4.20
CA THR A 30 -15.29 -7.67 5.52
C THR A 30 -15.21 -6.26 6.10
N TYR A 31 -16.19 -5.90 6.94
CA TYR A 31 -16.23 -4.59 7.61
C TYR A 31 -15.81 -4.71 9.07
N HIS A 32 -14.50 -4.92 9.29
CA HIS A 32 -13.93 -5.00 10.63
C HIS A 32 -12.61 -4.24 10.68
N PRO A 33 -12.37 -3.38 11.69
CA PRO A 33 -11.07 -2.76 11.89
C PRO A 33 -10.09 -3.79 12.46
N GLY A 34 -8.81 -3.64 12.12
CA GLY A 34 -7.75 -4.44 12.72
C GLY A 34 -7.50 -4.10 14.19
N VAL A 35 -6.74 -4.97 14.87
CA VAL A 35 -6.41 -4.83 16.29
C VAL A 35 -4.93 -4.51 16.50
N ALA A 36 -4.05 -5.28 15.86
CA ALA A 36 -2.61 -5.20 16.06
C ALA A 36 -2.04 -3.87 15.55
N ARG A 37 -1.47 -3.07 16.46
CA ARG A 37 -0.82 -1.80 16.13
C ARG A 37 -1.66 -0.83 15.30
N TRP A 38 -2.99 -0.92 15.44
CA TRP A 38 -3.94 -0.24 14.56
C TRP A 38 -3.72 1.27 14.43
N PRO A 39 -3.48 2.05 15.51
CA PRO A 39 -3.22 3.49 15.38
C PRO A 39 -2.00 3.83 14.52
N ILE A 40 -1.02 2.92 14.40
CA ILE A 40 0.17 3.10 13.57
C ILE A 40 -0.11 2.72 12.12
N LYS A 41 -0.85 1.63 11.91
CA LYS A 41 -1.28 1.14 10.59
C LYS A 41 -2.21 2.14 9.87
N THR A 42 -3.01 2.89 10.60
CA THR A 42 -4.02 3.82 10.03
C THR A 42 -3.62 5.30 10.03
N SER A 43 -2.40 5.64 10.45
CA SER A 43 -1.92 7.03 10.50
C SER A 43 -0.47 7.17 10.04
N VAL A 44 -0.01 8.41 9.85
CA VAL A 44 1.39 8.77 9.64
C VAL A 44 1.82 9.85 10.62
N PRO A 45 3.14 10.01 10.93
CA PRO A 45 3.59 11.11 11.77
C PRO A 45 3.14 12.47 11.23
N ALA A 46 2.81 13.40 12.12
CA ALA A 46 2.49 14.77 11.72
C ALA A 46 3.64 15.39 10.91
N GLY A 47 3.29 16.10 9.83
CA GLY A 47 4.28 16.71 8.93
C GLY A 47 4.95 15.74 7.96
N SER A 48 4.51 14.48 7.88
CA SER A 48 4.96 13.52 6.86
C SER A 48 4.71 14.06 5.45
N GLN A 49 5.68 13.87 4.54
CA GLN A 49 5.61 14.36 3.17
C GLN A 49 5.87 13.20 2.20
N PRO A 50 4.82 12.58 1.62
CA PRO A 50 4.95 11.50 0.64
C PRO A 50 5.85 11.85 -0.55
N ALA A 51 5.86 13.12 -0.96
CA ALA A 51 6.70 13.62 -2.04
C ALA A 51 8.21 13.57 -1.73
N ASN A 52 8.60 13.50 -0.46
CA ASN A 52 9.99 13.43 0.01
C ASN A 52 10.33 12.06 0.59
N ALA A 53 9.69 11.01 0.09
CA ALA A 53 9.92 9.64 0.52
C ALA A 53 11.39 9.24 0.35
N VAL A 54 11.94 8.56 1.35
CA VAL A 54 13.29 8.00 1.27
C VAL A 54 13.26 6.71 0.46
N ALA A 55 13.92 6.72 -0.70
CA ALA A 55 14.03 5.53 -1.55
C ALA A 55 14.87 4.44 -0.87
N ILE A 56 14.26 3.27 -0.66
CA ILE A 56 14.92 2.06 -0.16
C ILE A 56 14.81 1.00 -1.27
N PRO A 57 15.92 0.61 -1.92
CA PRO A 57 15.91 -0.47 -2.89
C PRO A 57 15.31 -1.74 -2.29
N LEU A 58 14.40 -2.41 -3.01
CA LEU A 58 13.68 -3.57 -2.48
C LEU A 58 14.62 -4.66 -1.95
N GLN A 59 15.75 -4.90 -2.62
CA GLN A 59 16.78 -5.84 -2.18
C GLN A 59 17.32 -5.51 -0.79
N ARG A 60 17.52 -4.22 -0.51
CA ARG A 60 17.93 -3.75 0.83
C ARG A 60 16.79 -3.93 1.82
N PHE A 61 15.56 -3.60 1.43
CA PHE A 61 14.38 -3.68 2.29
C PHE A 61 14.14 -5.11 2.80
N ILE A 62 14.12 -6.10 1.90
CA ILE A 62 13.89 -7.51 2.28
C ILE A 62 15.08 -8.14 3.03
N SER A 63 16.21 -7.42 3.12
CA SER A 63 17.38 -7.83 3.89
C SER A 63 17.56 -7.00 5.18
N LEU A 64 16.59 -6.15 5.53
CA LEU A 64 16.64 -5.40 6.79
C LEU A 64 16.57 -6.36 7.97
N PRO A 65 17.49 -6.24 8.95
CA PRO A 65 17.41 -7.03 10.17
C PRO A 65 16.16 -6.64 10.96
N ASN A 66 15.58 -7.62 11.65
CA ASN A 66 14.51 -7.35 12.60
C ASN A 66 15.06 -6.59 13.80
N LEU A 67 14.24 -5.70 14.36
CA LEU A 67 14.54 -5.10 15.65
C LEU A 67 14.53 -6.18 16.74
N ILE A 68 15.37 -5.98 17.75
CA ILE A 68 15.40 -6.82 18.95
C ILE A 68 14.54 -6.12 19.99
N ILE A 69 13.30 -6.58 20.16
CA ILE A 69 12.39 -6.09 21.18
C ILE A 69 12.11 -7.25 22.15
N PRO A 70 12.37 -7.10 23.45
CA PRO A 70 12.00 -8.10 24.45
C PRO A 70 10.51 -8.45 24.37
N HIS A 71 10.18 -9.73 24.54
CA HIS A 71 8.81 -10.23 24.35
C HIS A 71 7.78 -9.50 25.22
N ASP A 72 8.14 -9.21 26.47
CA ASP A 72 7.34 -8.46 27.45
C ASP A 72 7.15 -6.97 27.08
N GLN A 73 7.96 -6.45 26.17
CA GLN A 73 7.87 -5.07 25.67
C GLN A 73 7.09 -4.94 24.35
N ILE A 74 6.74 -6.02 23.67
CA ILE A 74 6.00 -5.95 22.40
C ILE A 74 4.67 -5.19 22.60
N GLY A 75 3.95 -5.50 23.68
CA GLY A 75 2.68 -4.83 24.01
C GLY A 75 2.82 -3.33 24.30
N TYR A 76 4.00 -2.86 24.74
CA TYR A 76 4.25 -1.44 24.97
C TYR A 76 4.18 -0.61 23.67
N PHE A 77 4.48 -1.24 22.52
CA PHE A 77 4.46 -0.60 21.21
C PHE A 77 3.14 -0.81 20.45
N GLN A 78 2.08 -1.26 21.15
CA GLN A 78 0.77 -1.49 20.54
C GLN A 78 0.14 -0.22 19.98
N ASP A 79 0.38 0.95 20.59
CA ASP A 79 -0.16 2.23 20.15
C ASP A 79 0.94 3.28 19.91
N LYS A 80 2.21 2.86 19.98
CA LYS A 80 3.38 3.72 19.86
C LYS A 80 4.28 3.28 18.73
N ARG A 81 4.82 4.28 18.02
CA ARG A 81 5.92 4.05 17.08
C ARG A 81 7.17 3.66 17.84
N ILE A 82 7.90 2.69 17.32
CA ILE A 82 9.17 2.23 17.88
C ILE A 82 10.21 3.33 17.63
N PRO A 83 10.92 3.80 18.67
CA PRO A 83 11.95 4.83 18.54
C PRO A 83 13.06 4.44 17.55
N ALA A 84 13.74 5.45 16.99
CA ALA A 84 14.92 5.22 16.19
C ALA A 84 15.97 4.43 16.97
N HIS A 85 16.57 3.45 16.30
CA HIS A 85 17.64 2.63 16.87
C HIS A 85 18.97 3.00 16.22
N PRO A 86 20.05 3.32 16.97
CA PRO A 86 21.32 3.79 16.39
C PRO A 86 21.93 2.86 15.33
N SER A 87 21.74 1.54 15.52
CA SER A 87 22.24 0.52 14.59
C SER A 87 21.30 0.24 13.40
N PHE A 88 20.19 0.96 13.28
CA PHE A 88 19.22 0.76 12.21
C PHE A 88 19.10 2.04 11.36
N PRO A 89 19.31 1.96 10.03
CA PRO A 89 19.44 3.14 9.18
C PRO A 89 18.12 3.88 8.90
N TYR A 90 16.99 3.35 9.36
CA TYR A 90 15.66 3.89 9.13
C TYR A 90 14.88 3.96 10.44
N GLN A 91 13.72 4.60 10.42
CA GLN A 91 12.87 4.71 11.61
C GLN A 91 11.42 4.37 11.25
N GLU A 92 10.73 3.66 12.14
CA GLU A 92 9.29 3.48 12.00
C GLU A 92 8.56 4.82 11.97
N GLY A 93 7.62 4.99 11.05
CA GLY A 93 6.99 6.28 10.79
C GLY A 93 7.63 7.05 9.63
N GLN A 94 8.85 6.71 9.22
CA GLN A 94 9.50 7.37 8.09
C GLN A 94 8.75 7.06 6.80
N ILE A 95 8.51 8.08 5.97
CA ILE A 95 7.97 7.87 4.63
C ILE A 95 9.08 7.36 3.73
N VAL A 96 8.86 6.20 3.13
CA VAL A 96 9.80 5.49 2.28
C VAL A 96 9.16 5.13 0.95
N SER A 97 9.99 4.90 -0.06
CA SER A 97 9.55 4.31 -1.33
C SER A 97 10.38 3.12 -1.73
N THR A 98 9.78 2.21 -2.49
CA THR A 98 10.47 1.06 -3.07
C THR A 98 9.80 0.63 -4.37
N ILE A 99 10.52 -0.13 -5.19
CA ILE A 99 10.01 -0.63 -6.48
C ILE A 99 10.12 -2.15 -6.51
N GLY A 100 9.04 -2.83 -6.86
CA GLY A 100 8.99 -4.29 -7.00
C GLY A 100 7.91 -4.76 -7.95
N PHE A 101 7.90 -6.06 -8.25
CA PHE A 101 6.80 -6.71 -8.95
C PHE A 101 5.70 -7.07 -7.95
N LEU A 102 4.45 -6.72 -8.24
CA LEU A 102 3.33 -7.21 -7.45
C LEU A 102 3.14 -8.72 -7.70
N GLN A 103 3.25 -9.52 -6.64
CA GLN A 103 3.18 -10.99 -6.72
C GLN A 103 1.87 -11.57 -6.19
N TRP A 104 1.35 -10.93 -5.16
CA TRP A 104 0.16 -11.40 -4.46
C TRP A 104 -0.55 -10.19 -3.88
N ALA A 105 -1.87 -10.26 -3.87
CA ALA A 105 -2.71 -9.33 -3.14
C ALA A 105 -3.90 -10.10 -2.58
N LYS A 106 -4.30 -9.77 -1.35
CA LYS A 106 -5.56 -10.21 -0.78
C LYS A 106 -6.16 -9.07 0.01
N CYS A 107 -7.49 -9.01 0.06
CA CYS A 107 -8.13 -8.32 1.18
C CYS A 107 -8.13 -9.26 2.39
N GLU A 108 -7.53 -8.82 3.48
CA GLU A 108 -7.47 -9.62 4.70
C GLU A 108 -8.79 -9.49 5.47
N VAL A 109 -9.30 -10.63 5.93
CA VAL A 109 -10.64 -10.73 6.55
C VAL A 109 -10.65 -10.11 7.95
N ASP A 110 -9.50 -10.14 8.62
CA ASP A 110 -9.37 -9.77 10.03
C ASP A 110 -9.20 -8.26 10.26
N ASP A 111 -8.64 -7.53 9.28
CA ASP A 111 -8.36 -6.09 9.40
C ASP A 111 -8.86 -5.24 8.21
N ASN A 112 -9.41 -5.87 7.17
CA ASN A 112 -9.89 -5.22 5.94
C ASN A 112 -8.78 -4.46 5.18
N ASP A 113 -7.51 -4.72 5.47
CA ASP A 113 -6.40 -4.14 4.74
C ASP A 113 -6.18 -4.94 3.44
N TYR A 114 -5.76 -4.28 2.35
CA TYR A 114 -5.18 -5.03 1.24
C TYR A 114 -3.75 -5.37 1.59
N HIS A 115 -3.48 -6.65 1.79
CA HIS A 115 -2.15 -7.21 2.00
C HIS A 115 -1.54 -7.52 0.63
N LEU A 116 -0.51 -6.77 0.26
CA LEU A 116 0.19 -6.89 -1.00
C LEU A 116 1.62 -7.41 -0.77
N GLN A 117 2.17 -8.07 -1.79
CA GLN A 117 3.53 -8.59 -1.75
C GLN A 117 4.34 -8.14 -2.96
N LEU A 118 5.50 -7.53 -2.71
CA LEU A 118 6.44 -7.08 -3.74
C LEU A 118 7.68 -7.95 -3.79
N SER A 119 8.06 -8.41 -4.98
CA SER A 119 9.30 -9.16 -5.20
C SER A 119 10.27 -8.44 -6.14
N LEU A 120 11.51 -8.91 -6.15
CA LEU A 120 12.55 -8.44 -7.06
C LEU A 120 12.31 -8.86 -8.51
N THR A 121 11.76 -10.06 -8.70
CA THR A 121 11.52 -10.66 -10.02
C THR A 121 10.05 -10.95 -10.23
N ALA A 122 9.61 -10.94 -11.49
CA ALA A 122 8.24 -11.27 -11.87
C ALA A 122 7.77 -12.66 -11.38
N ALA A 123 8.71 -13.59 -11.12
CA ALA A 123 8.45 -14.94 -10.64
C ALA A 123 8.39 -15.06 -9.10
N GLY A 124 8.59 -13.98 -8.35
CA GLY A 124 8.53 -14.00 -6.88
C GLY A 124 9.76 -14.61 -6.20
N GLN A 125 10.87 -14.79 -6.92
CA GLN A 125 12.09 -15.40 -6.38
C GLN A 125 12.88 -14.42 -5.50
N GLY A 126 13.54 -14.94 -4.46
CA GLY A 126 14.38 -14.16 -3.54
C GLY A 126 13.67 -13.62 -2.29
N GLY A 127 12.35 -13.81 -2.19
CA GLY A 127 11.52 -13.33 -1.08
C GLY A 127 10.73 -12.06 -1.43
N CYS A 128 9.77 -11.72 -0.57
CA CYS A 128 8.90 -10.57 -0.75
C CYS A 128 9.01 -9.57 0.40
N LEU A 129 8.70 -8.31 0.07
CA LEU A 129 8.28 -7.30 1.03
C LEU A 129 6.75 -7.32 1.12
N ILE A 130 6.22 -7.27 2.34
CA ILE A 130 4.80 -7.03 2.58
C ILE A 130 4.55 -5.52 2.62
N VAL A 131 3.53 -5.09 1.91
CA VAL A 131 3.06 -3.70 1.90
C VAL A 131 1.54 -3.71 1.99
N GLU A 132 0.96 -2.84 2.81
CA GLU A 132 -0.45 -2.91 3.18
C GLU A 132 -1.14 -1.55 3.02
N VAL A 133 -2.39 -1.57 2.56
CA VAL A 133 -3.22 -0.36 2.47
C VAL A 133 -4.51 -0.54 3.26
N PRO A 134 -4.77 0.33 4.25
CA PRO A 134 -5.98 0.22 5.03
C PRO A 134 -7.21 0.64 4.25
N ASP A 135 -8.37 0.18 4.72
CA ASP A 135 -9.64 0.70 4.27
C ASP A 135 -9.76 2.20 4.63
N SER A 136 -10.21 3.01 3.68
CA SER A 136 -10.31 4.46 3.83
C SER A 136 -11.25 4.89 4.97
N ARG A 137 -12.20 4.03 5.36
CA ARG A 137 -13.13 4.28 6.48
C ARG A 137 -12.48 4.14 7.84
N PHE A 138 -11.35 3.42 7.93
CA PHE A 138 -10.62 3.20 9.18
C PHE A 138 -9.28 3.94 9.23
N ALA A 139 -8.84 4.51 8.10
CA ALA A 139 -7.69 5.40 8.05
C ALA A 139 -7.96 6.74 8.73
N ASP A 140 -6.89 7.43 9.14
CA ASP A 140 -6.95 8.86 9.47
C ASP A 140 -7.66 9.62 8.33
N PRO A 141 -8.64 10.50 8.61
CA PRO A 141 -9.35 11.26 7.59
C PRO A 141 -8.45 11.98 6.58
N ALA A 142 -7.26 12.43 7.00
CA ALA A 142 -6.29 13.08 6.12
C ALA A 142 -5.70 12.11 5.07
N LEU A 143 -5.74 10.80 5.33
CA LEU A 143 -5.19 9.75 4.46
C LEU A 143 -6.26 9.05 3.62
N ALA A 144 -7.54 9.16 3.98
CA ALA A 144 -8.65 8.42 3.37
C ALA A 144 -8.66 8.46 1.84
N ALA A 145 -8.47 9.65 1.24
CA ALA A 145 -8.43 9.79 -0.21
C ALA A 145 -7.23 9.07 -0.85
N SER A 146 -6.06 9.12 -0.20
CA SER A 146 -4.83 8.51 -0.69
C SER A 146 -4.91 6.98 -0.65
N VAL A 147 -5.34 6.41 0.48
CA VAL A 147 -5.47 4.96 0.62
C VAL A 147 -6.58 4.40 -0.27
N GLN A 148 -7.69 5.14 -0.47
CA GLN A 148 -8.74 4.75 -1.41
C GLN A 148 -8.21 4.73 -2.85
N ALA A 149 -7.42 5.74 -3.25
CA ALA A 149 -6.81 5.80 -4.57
C ALA A 149 -5.87 4.61 -4.82
N VAL A 150 -5.10 4.20 -3.80
CA VAL A 150 -4.23 3.01 -3.88
C VAL A 150 -5.07 1.73 -4.04
N ARG A 151 -6.12 1.54 -3.24
CA ARG A 151 -7.02 0.37 -3.39
C ARG A 151 -7.64 0.31 -4.79
N GLN A 152 -8.13 1.44 -5.29
CA GLN A 152 -8.69 1.53 -6.65
C GLN A 152 -7.64 1.24 -7.71
N PHE A 153 -6.42 1.78 -7.57
CA PHE A 153 -5.30 1.51 -8.47
C PHE A 153 -4.99 0.00 -8.55
N VAL A 154 -4.91 -0.68 -7.40
CA VAL A 154 -4.66 -2.14 -7.36
C VAL A 154 -5.77 -2.90 -8.10
N ARG A 155 -7.04 -2.61 -7.78
CA ARG A 155 -8.18 -3.28 -8.41
C ARG A 155 -8.18 -3.10 -9.92
N GLN A 156 -8.04 -1.86 -10.39
CA GLN A 156 -8.15 -1.51 -11.81
C GLN A 156 -6.99 -2.06 -12.64
N ASN A 157 -5.76 -2.00 -12.12
CA ASN A 157 -4.58 -2.34 -12.91
C ASN A 157 -4.21 -3.83 -12.83
N PHE A 158 -4.64 -4.55 -11.79
CA PHE A 158 -4.17 -5.92 -11.55
C PHE A 158 -5.28 -6.97 -11.41
N PHE A 159 -6.51 -6.56 -11.08
CA PHE A 159 -7.61 -7.46 -10.73
C PHE A 159 -8.90 -7.18 -11.52
N ALA A 160 -8.81 -6.47 -12.66
CA ALA A 160 -9.95 -6.15 -13.53
C ALA A 160 -11.14 -5.51 -12.78
N GLY A 161 -10.85 -4.70 -11.76
CA GLY A 161 -11.84 -4.03 -10.91
C GLY A 161 -12.37 -4.86 -9.75
N ALA A 162 -12.04 -6.16 -9.66
CA ALA A 162 -12.42 -7.02 -8.54
C ALA A 162 -11.57 -6.74 -7.29
N VAL A 163 -12.07 -7.15 -6.14
CA VAL A 163 -11.31 -7.17 -4.87
C VAL A 163 -10.12 -8.13 -5.03
N PRO A 164 -8.91 -7.75 -4.62
CA PRO A 164 -7.75 -8.62 -4.77
C PRO A 164 -7.89 -9.90 -3.97
N HIS A 165 -7.61 -11.03 -4.62
CA HIS A 165 -7.43 -12.32 -3.98
C HIS A 165 -6.51 -13.19 -4.85
N GLY A 166 -5.30 -13.44 -4.37
CA GLY A 166 -4.35 -14.30 -5.07
C GLY A 166 -3.32 -13.54 -5.91
N ARG A 167 -2.89 -14.19 -7.00
CA ARG A 167 -1.96 -13.61 -7.97
C ARG A 167 -2.68 -12.57 -8.85
N PRO A 168 -2.01 -11.46 -9.21
CA PRO A 168 -2.58 -10.50 -10.16
C PRO A 168 -2.75 -11.14 -11.55
N HIS A 169 -3.62 -10.59 -12.39
CA HIS A 169 -3.80 -11.06 -13.78
C HIS A 169 -2.65 -10.65 -14.71
N VAL A 170 -1.89 -9.63 -14.31
CA VAL A 170 -0.78 -9.07 -15.07
C VAL A 170 0.44 -8.93 -14.16
N SER A 171 1.62 -9.02 -14.77
CA SER A 171 2.89 -8.72 -14.13
C SER A 171 3.28 -7.28 -14.46
N ALA A 172 3.51 -6.46 -13.43
CA ALA A 172 4.07 -5.14 -13.60
C ALA A 172 4.97 -4.78 -12.42
N ARG A 173 5.96 -3.91 -12.68
CA ARG A 173 6.69 -3.24 -11.61
C ARG A 173 5.92 -2.03 -11.15
N VAL A 174 5.87 -1.86 -9.84
CA VAL A 174 5.18 -0.78 -9.17
C VAL A 174 6.13 -0.08 -8.22
N GLU A 175 6.06 1.24 -8.17
CA GLU A 175 6.57 2.03 -7.06
C GLU A 175 5.50 2.07 -5.99
N VAL A 176 5.90 1.84 -4.74
CA VAL A 176 5.05 1.97 -3.56
C VAL A 176 5.69 3.02 -2.67
N VAL A 177 4.89 3.98 -2.23
CA VAL A 177 5.27 5.02 -1.27
C VAL A 177 4.38 4.89 -0.03
N GLY A 178 4.97 4.91 1.15
CA GLY A 178 4.20 4.84 2.39
C GLY A 178 5.06 4.90 3.64
N GLN A 179 4.44 4.65 4.79
CA GLN A 179 5.12 4.65 6.07
C GLN A 179 5.86 3.33 6.29
N LEU A 180 7.15 3.41 6.66
CA LEU A 180 7.90 2.26 7.17
C LEU A 180 7.28 1.80 8.51
N PHE A 181 6.91 0.53 8.58
CA PHE A 181 6.23 -0.09 9.72
C PHE A 181 6.97 -1.37 10.14
N PHE A 182 7.09 -1.61 11.44
CA PHE A 182 7.68 -2.84 11.98
C PHE A 182 6.61 -3.71 12.64
N ASP A 183 6.32 -4.88 12.07
CA ASP A 183 5.24 -5.73 12.55
C ASP A 183 5.65 -6.56 13.80
N ALA A 184 5.82 -5.85 14.92
CA ALA A 184 6.36 -6.37 16.17
C ALA A 184 5.65 -7.62 16.74
N PRO A 185 4.31 -7.79 16.63
CA PRO A 185 3.63 -9.01 17.09
C PRO A 185 4.22 -10.30 16.51
N HIS A 186 4.75 -10.26 15.29
CA HIS A 186 5.36 -11.42 14.63
C HIS A 186 6.76 -11.78 15.14
N LEU A 187 7.37 -10.99 16.04
CA LEU A 187 8.63 -11.36 16.70
C LEU A 187 8.53 -12.70 17.44
N THR A 188 7.35 -13.00 18.00
CA THR A 188 7.04 -14.27 18.67
C THR A 188 7.21 -15.50 17.77
N GLN A 189 7.10 -15.30 16.45
CA GLN A 189 7.14 -16.37 15.46
C GLN A 189 8.52 -16.51 14.82
N VAL A 190 9.42 -15.52 14.97
CA VAL A 190 10.72 -15.50 14.25
C VAL A 190 11.58 -16.70 14.57
N ALA A 191 11.63 -17.14 15.82
CA ALA A 191 12.43 -18.29 16.23
C ALA A 191 11.97 -19.61 15.58
N ARG A 192 10.68 -19.72 15.24
CA ARG A 192 10.08 -20.94 14.68
C ARG A 192 9.95 -20.88 13.15
N GLU A 193 9.55 -19.73 12.63
CA GLU A 193 9.14 -19.54 11.23
C GLU A 193 10.18 -18.77 10.41
N GLY A 194 11.30 -18.38 11.03
CA GLY A 194 12.35 -17.59 10.40
C GLY A 194 12.08 -16.09 10.39
N PRO A 195 12.94 -15.29 9.73
CA PRO A 195 13.01 -13.83 9.92
C PRO A 195 11.77 -13.08 9.44
N GLY A 196 10.94 -13.67 8.58
CA GLY A 196 9.65 -13.09 8.16
C GLY A 196 8.48 -13.45 9.07
N GLY A 197 8.68 -14.24 10.13
CA GLY A 197 7.60 -14.69 11.03
C GLY A 197 6.56 -15.58 10.34
N GLY A 198 6.96 -16.36 9.32
CA GLY A 198 6.06 -17.25 8.58
C GLY A 198 5.13 -16.54 7.60
N ARG A 199 5.31 -15.22 7.40
CA ARG A 199 4.44 -14.40 6.55
C ARG A 199 4.83 -14.49 5.07
N GLY A 200 3.89 -14.08 4.22
CA GLY A 200 3.98 -14.15 2.76
C GLY A 200 3.22 -15.34 2.18
N SER A 201 2.77 -15.18 0.94
CA SER A 201 1.89 -16.10 0.20
C SER A 201 2.46 -16.38 -1.20
N GLY A 202 1.93 -17.40 -1.88
CA GLY A 202 2.15 -17.59 -3.32
C GLY A 202 3.59 -17.89 -3.74
N GLN A 203 4.35 -18.61 -2.90
CA GLN A 203 5.80 -18.89 -3.00
C GLN A 203 6.73 -17.69 -2.73
N CYS A 204 6.19 -16.57 -2.25
CA CYS A 204 6.97 -15.38 -1.95
C CYS A 204 6.97 -15.06 -0.45
N ALA A 205 7.78 -15.81 0.30
CA ALA A 205 7.91 -15.64 1.74
C ALA A 205 8.55 -14.27 2.10
N ALA A 206 8.03 -13.64 3.15
CA ALA A 206 8.65 -12.46 3.74
C ALA A 206 9.99 -12.84 4.39
N LYS A 207 10.95 -11.92 4.36
CA LYS A 207 12.31 -12.14 4.90
C LYS A 207 12.68 -11.22 6.05
N THR A 208 11.74 -10.37 6.45
CA THR A 208 11.88 -9.39 7.53
C THR A 208 10.49 -9.07 8.10
N LEU A 209 10.44 -8.47 9.28
CA LEU A 209 9.23 -7.94 9.91
C LEU A 209 8.96 -6.47 9.53
N TRP A 210 9.85 -5.85 8.76
CA TRP A 210 9.61 -4.53 8.18
C TRP A 210 8.65 -4.59 6.99
N GLU A 211 7.76 -3.61 6.93
CA GLU A 211 6.72 -3.44 5.94
C GLU A 211 6.59 -1.98 5.52
N ILE A 212 5.75 -1.73 4.51
CA ILE A 212 5.20 -0.39 4.25
C ILE A 212 3.71 -0.42 4.60
N HIS A 213 3.33 0.29 5.67
CA HIS A 213 1.95 0.40 6.14
C HIS A 213 1.74 1.73 6.89
N PRO A 214 0.83 2.62 6.45
CA PRO A 214 0.00 2.48 5.25
C PRO A 214 0.77 2.84 3.97
N ILE A 215 0.39 2.23 2.86
CA ILE A 215 0.71 2.74 1.52
C ILE A 215 -0.12 3.99 1.25
N LEU A 216 0.55 5.04 0.78
CA LEU A 216 -0.03 6.35 0.49
C LEU A 216 -0.12 6.63 -1.01
N ALA A 217 0.78 6.05 -1.80
CA ALA A 217 0.75 6.15 -3.25
C ALA A 217 1.34 4.90 -3.90
N MET A 218 0.85 4.59 -5.10
CA MET A 218 1.30 3.44 -5.90
C MET A 218 1.22 3.79 -7.38
N HIS A 219 2.28 3.49 -8.13
CA HIS A 219 2.38 3.86 -9.54
C HIS A 219 3.01 2.74 -10.36
N LEU A 220 2.59 2.59 -11.62
CA LEU A 220 3.26 1.71 -12.58
C LEU A 220 4.61 2.32 -12.94
N VAL A 221 5.67 1.52 -12.83
CA VAL A 221 7.03 1.87 -13.31
C VAL A 221 7.26 1.31 -14.72
N SER A 222 6.49 0.30 -15.11
CA SER A 222 6.48 -0.28 -16.44
C SER A 222 5.04 -0.61 -16.85
N PRO A 223 4.72 -0.64 -18.16
CA PRO A 223 3.45 -1.17 -18.64
C PRO A 223 3.22 -2.61 -18.12
N PRO A 224 1.97 -2.99 -17.78
CA PRO A 224 1.66 -4.35 -17.36
C PRO A 224 1.78 -5.34 -18.53
N HIS A 225 2.33 -6.52 -18.26
CA HIS A 225 2.37 -7.64 -19.19
C HIS A 225 1.45 -8.77 -18.72
N PRO A 226 0.65 -9.39 -19.60
CA PRO A 226 -0.14 -10.56 -19.22
C PRO A 226 0.75 -11.66 -18.63
N LEU A 227 0.33 -12.26 -17.52
CA LEU A 227 0.98 -13.47 -17.03
C LEU A 227 0.62 -14.64 -17.94
N PRO A 228 1.55 -15.59 -18.20
CA PRO A 228 1.18 -16.87 -18.81
C PRO A 228 0.06 -17.50 -17.98
N GLY A 229 -1.00 -17.98 -18.65
CA GLY A 229 -2.09 -18.68 -17.97
C GLY A 229 -1.57 -19.88 -17.17
N PRO A 230 -2.33 -20.35 -16.16
CA PRO A 230 -1.95 -21.56 -15.44
C PRO A 230 -1.85 -22.72 -16.44
N HIS A 231 -0.67 -23.36 -16.49
CA HIS A 231 -0.46 -24.64 -17.15
C HIS A 231 -0.96 -25.78 -16.27
#